data_AF-A0A1M2V2K1-F1
#
_entry.id   AF-A0A1M2V2K1-F1
#
_cell.length_a   1.000
_cell.length_b   1.000
_cell.length_c   1.000
_cell.angle_alpha   90.00
_cell.angle_beta   90.00
_cell.angle_gamma   90.00
#
_symmetry.space_group_name_H-M   'P 1'
#
loop_
_entity.id
_entity.type
_entity.pdbx_description
1 polymer ?
#
loop_
_entity_poly.entity_id
_entity_poly.type
_entity_poly.pdbx_seq_one_letter_code
_entity_poly.pdbx_strand_id
1 'polypeptide(L)'
;MDSPGHTNAISAAHPEHIACAAKSPWSTYASEPPAGQLRIASPATLAFARTMFASVATTLPGTMMSSGGDEVNLPCWEEDAETMADLARRDITIADALNEFVQTVQGVIKDHGKTPFIKSDMVLTHNVPVANDTVVVVWQTSEDAASVAARGLRLIHQPSNYFYLDCGAGEWIGNDVLGNSWCDPFKTWQRAYSFDPYANLTAEQHSLVLGGQMPLWSEQSSPENLDPIVWPRLAAGAEVFWTGATLPDGSSRFNVNVTSSTQALARLNELRYRLVDRGINAIALQPKWCVLRPGECDLDS
;
A
#
# COMPACT_ATOMS: atom_id res chain seq x y z
N MET A 1 1.82 10.38 -5.30
CA MET A 1 1.79 10.00 -6.72
C MET A 1 2.66 8.78 -6.84
N ASP A 2 2.29 7.85 -7.70
CA ASP A 2 3.12 6.66 -7.92
C ASP A 2 4.08 6.87 -9.08
N SER A 3 5.34 6.49 -8.89
CA SER A 3 6.41 6.63 -9.88
C SER A 3 7.65 5.80 -9.48
N PRO A 4 8.47 5.34 -10.45
CA PRO A 4 8.29 5.50 -11.90
C PRO A 4 7.33 4.48 -12.53
N GLY A 5 6.91 3.45 -11.77
CA GLY A 5 5.85 2.51 -12.12
C GLY A 5 4.48 3.18 -12.32
N HIS A 6 3.48 2.41 -12.74
CA HIS A 6 2.06 2.83 -12.77
C HIS A 6 1.78 4.19 -13.46
N THR A 7 2.48 4.48 -14.56
CA THR A 7 2.46 5.82 -15.20
C THR A 7 1.94 5.83 -16.64
N ASN A 8 1.40 4.72 -17.14
CA ASN A 8 0.94 4.61 -18.53
C ASN A 8 -0.04 5.72 -18.96
N ALA A 9 -0.90 6.22 -18.06
CA ALA A 9 -1.87 7.28 -18.38
C ALA A 9 -1.21 8.56 -18.93
N ILE A 10 0.04 8.84 -18.56
CA ILE A 10 0.82 9.98 -19.06
C ILE A 10 1.03 9.88 -20.57
N SER A 11 1.14 8.67 -21.13
CA SER A 11 1.40 8.45 -22.55
C SER A 11 0.30 8.98 -23.48
N ALA A 12 -0.91 9.22 -22.96
CA ALA A 12 -2.02 9.79 -23.73
C ALA A 12 -1.75 11.24 -24.17
N ALA A 13 -0.92 11.98 -23.42
CA ALA A 13 -0.57 13.37 -23.72
C ALA A 13 0.94 13.59 -23.91
N HIS A 14 1.75 12.81 -23.19
CA HIS A 14 3.20 12.90 -23.15
C HIS A 14 3.86 11.52 -23.36
N PRO A 15 3.67 10.90 -24.54
CA PRO A 15 4.25 9.59 -24.84
C PRO A 15 5.78 9.57 -24.79
N GLU A 16 6.44 10.72 -25.01
CA GLU A 16 7.89 10.86 -24.94
C GLU A 16 8.49 10.48 -23.58
N HIS A 17 7.68 10.49 -22.51
CA HIS A 17 8.12 10.21 -21.15
C HIS A 17 7.96 8.75 -20.72
N ILE A 18 7.28 7.90 -21.50
CA ILE A 18 6.83 6.57 -21.06
C ILE A 18 7.47 5.46 -21.88
N ALA A 19 8.19 4.57 -21.20
CA ALA A 19 8.63 3.29 -21.74
C ALA A 19 7.45 2.29 -21.71
N CYS A 20 7.37 1.43 -22.72
CA CYS A 20 6.40 0.33 -22.82
C CYS A 20 4.93 0.74 -22.70
N ALA A 21 4.57 1.95 -23.11
CA ALA A 21 3.20 2.42 -23.06
C ALA A 21 2.23 1.41 -23.70
N ALA A 22 1.34 0.84 -22.89
CA ALA A 22 0.39 -0.21 -23.24
C ALA A 22 1.01 -1.40 -24.00
N LYS A 23 2.28 -1.73 -23.74
CA LYS A 23 2.99 -2.83 -24.44
C LYS A 23 2.35 -4.18 -24.11
N SER A 24 2.28 -5.04 -25.12
CA SER A 24 1.67 -6.38 -25.04
C SER A 24 2.65 -7.44 -25.57
N PRO A 25 2.71 -8.66 -25.00
CA PRO A 25 1.95 -9.13 -23.83
C PRO A 25 2.36 -8.40 -22.55
N TRP A 26 1.37 -7.86 -21.82
CA TRP A 26 1.62 -6.98 -20.67
C TRP A 26 2.36 -7.69 -19.53
N SER A 27 2.15 -9.00 -19.38
CA SER A 27 2.69 -9.83 -18.30
C SER A 27 4.22 -9.93 -18.30
N THR A 28 4.88 -9.54 -19.39
CA THR A 28 6.35 -9.42 -19.43
C THR A 28 6.82 -8.07 -18.86
N TYR A 29 6.00 -7.03 -18.99
CA TYR A 29 6.40 -5.63 -18.80
C TYR A 29 5.73 -4.95 -17.59
N ALA A 30 4.79 -5.63 -16.92
CA ALA A 30 4.08 -5.14 -15.74
C ALA A 30 3.44 -6.29 -14.94
N SER A 31 3.14 -6.05 -13.66
CA SER A 31 2.34 -6.95 -12.80
C SER A 31 0.87 -7.00 -13.21
N GLU A 32 0.37 -5.94 -13.86
CA GLU A 32 -0.99 -5.84 -14.38
C GLU A 32 -1.06 -4.96 -15.64
N PRO A 33 -2.07 -5.14 -16.51
CA PRO A 33 -2.30 -4.25 -17.63
C PRO A 33 -2.95 -2.92 -17.20
N PRO A 34 -2.65 -1.80 -17.87
CA PRO A 34 -1.69 -1.66 -18.97
C PRO A 34 -0.25 -1.48 -18.47
N ALA A 35 0.71 -2.07 -19.18
CA ALA A 35 2.12 -1.77 -18.96
C ALA A 35 2.45 -0.29 -19.27
N GLY A 36 3.45 0.26 -18.58
CA GLY A 36 3.98 1.59 -18.85
C GLY A 36 4.67 2.20 -17.62
N GLN A 37 5.90 2.68 -17.81
CA GLN A 37 6.72 3.26 -16.74
C GLN A 37 7.51 4.47 -17.26
N LEU A 38 7.84 5.43 -16.40
CA LEU A 38 8.63 6.60 -16.78
C LEU A 38 10.01 6.18 -17.30
N ARG A 39 10.50 6.84 -18.36
CA ARG A 39 11.87 6.72 -18.86
C ARG A 39 12.86 7.40 -17.92
N ILE A 40 13.22 6.71 -16.84
CA ILE A 40 14.06 7.25 -15.74
C ILE A 40 15.45 7.72 -16.17
N ALA A 41 16.00 7.17 -17.25
CA ALA A 41 17.31 7.59 -17.78
C ALA A 41 17.27 8.91 -18.54
N SER A 42 16.09 9.35 -18.99
CA SER A 42 15.91 10.54 -19.83
C SER A 42 15.95 11.82 -18.99
N PRO A 43 16.87 12.76 -19.28
CA PRO A 43 16.91 14.06 -18.61
C PRO A 43 15.60 14.86 -18.76
N ALA A 44 14.92 14.72 -19.91
CA ALA A 44 13.65 15.39 -20.15
C ALA A 44 12.54 14.81 -19.25
N THR A 45 12.47 13.49 -19.12
CA THR A 45 11.52 12.81 -18.23
C THR A 45 11.80 13.13 -16.76
N LEU A 46 13.07 13.22 -16.36
CA LEU A 46 13.42 13.64 -15.01
C LEU A 46 12.97 15.07 -14.71
N ALA A 47 13.15 16.00 -15.65
CA ALA A 47 12.67 17.39 -15.54
C ALA A 47 11.13 17.48 -15.49
N PHE A 48 10.45 16.65 -16.29
CA PHE A 48 8.99 16.50 -16.26
C PHE A 48 8.52 16.02 -14.89
N ALA A 49 9.11 14.94 -14.35
CA ALA A 49 8.77 14.41 -13.04
C ALA A 49 8.98 15.45 -11.93
N ARG A 50 10.10 16.19 -11.94
CA ARG A 50 10.34 17.28 -10.99
C ARG A 50 9.21 18.30 -10.99
N THR A 51 8.79 18.73 -12.18
CA THR A 51 7.72 19.74 -12.34
C THR A 51 6.38 19.20 -11.83
N MET A 52 6.05 17.95 -12.17
CA MET A 52 4.84 17.27 -11.70
C MET A 52 4.80 17.15 -10.18
N PHE A 53 5.89 16.67 -9.56
CA PHE A 53 5.98 16.54 -8.10
C PHE A 53 5.94 17.88 -7.37
N ALA A 54 6.63 18.91 -7.89
CA ALA A 54 6.58 20.27 -7.32
C ALA A 54 5.16 20.85 -7.35
N SER A 55 4.43 20.65 -8.46
CA SER A 55 3.05 21.11 -8.60
C SER A 55 2.12 20.48 -7.55
N VAL A 56 2.17 19.15 -7.39
CA VAL A 56 1.34 18.45 -6.40
C VAL A 56 1.77 18.79 -4.97
N ALA A 57 3.07 18.89 -4.70
CA ALA A 57 3.58 19.28 -3.40
C ALA A 57 3.13 20.70 -2.99
N THR A 58 3.10 21.63 -3.94
CA THR A 58 2.62 23.01 -3.69
C THR A 58 1.11 23.06 -3.43
N THR A 59 0.34 22.18 -4.09
CA THR A 59 -1.13 22.22 -4.07
C THR A 59 -1.73 21.59 -2.82
N LEU A 60 -1.17 20.46 -2.35
CA LEU A 60 -1.78 19.69 -1.27
C LEU A 60 -1.25 20.10 0.12
N PRO A 61 -2.12 20.23 1.14
CA PRO A 61 -1.72 20.71 2.48
C PRO A 61 -0.99 19.65 3.32
N GLY A 62 -0.96 18.39 2.90
CA GLY A 62 -0.35 17.31 3.68
C GLY A 62 1.13 17.53 3.96
N THR A 63 1.60 17.15 5.15
CA THR A 63 3.02 17.26 5.56
C THR A 63 3.89 16.12 5.03
N MET A 64 3.26 15.07 4.49
CA MET A 64 3.91 13.92 3.88
C MET A 64 3.44 13.77 2.43
N MET A 65 4.30 13.23 1.57
CA MET A 65 3.95 12.95 0.18
C MET A 65 4.58 11.65 -0.30
N SER A 66 3.78 10.80 -0.95
CA SER A 66 4.26 9.57 -1.55
C SER A 66 4.99 9.85 -2.86
N SER A 67 6.16 9.23 -3.03
CA SER A 67 6.83 9.08 -4.32
C SER A 67 6.52 7.76 -5.04
N GLY A 68 5.70 6.88 -4.45
CA GLY A 68 5.36 5.59 -5.03
C GLY A 68 6.46 4.55 -4.89
N GLY A 69 6.80 3.92 -6.01
CA GLY A 69 8.01 3.11 -6.16
C GLY A 69 7.80 1.63 -5.91
N ASP A 70 6.60 1.12 -6.08
CA ASP A 70 6.30 -0.30 -6.16
C ASP A 70 6.43 -0.82 -7.59
N GLU A 71 6.73 -2.12 -7.69
CA GLU A 71 6.58 -2.93 -8.92
C GLU A 71 7.25 -2.40 -10.19
N VAL A 72 8.42 -1.77 -10.06
CA VAL A 72 9.18 -1.39 -11.25
C VAL A 72 9.64 -2.62 -12.02
N ASN A 73 9.32 -2.68 -13.30
CA ASN A 73 9.59 -3.84 -14.15
C ASN A 73 10.81 -3.56 -15.05
N LEU A 74 11.91 -4.28 -14.81
CA LEU A 74 13.17 -4.09 -15.55
C LEU A 74 13.07 -4.44 -17.05
N PRO A 75 12.42 -5.55 -17.47
CA PRO A 75 12.23 -5.86 -18.89
C PRO A 75 11.63 -4.71 -19.69
N CYS A 76 10.80 -3.88 -19.07
CA CYS A 76 10.27 -2.70 -19.75
C CYS A 76 11.39 -1.71 -20.15
N TRP A 77 12.30 -1.37 -19.25
CA TRP A 77 13.41 -0.47 -19.57
C TRP A 77 14.48 -1.12 -20.45
N GLU A 78 14.78 -2.39 -20.21
CA GLU A 78 15.79 -3.15 -20.96
C GLU A 78 15.45 -3.27 -22.46
N GLU A 79 14.16 -3.33 -22.79
CA GLU A 79 13.68 -3.40 -24.17
C GLU A 79 13.24 -2.04 -24.76
N ASP A 80 13.28 -0.94 -23.99
CA ASP A 80 12.97 0.40 -24.50
C ASP A 80 14.24 1.04 -25.09
N ALA A 81 14.30 1.13 -26.43
CA ALA A 81 15.48 1.61 -27.15
C ALA A 81 15.90 3.04 -26.74
N GLU A 82 14.95 3.91 -26.40
CA GLU A 82 15.23 5.27 -25.95
C GLU A 82 15.90 5.26 -24.56
N THR A 83 15.35 4.51 -23.61
CA THR A 83 15.94 4.33 -22.28
C THR A 83 17.35 3.77 -22.37
N MET A 84 17.57 2.73 -23.17
CA MET A 84 18.91 2.13 -23.34
C MET A 84 19.89 3.08 -24.04
N ALA A 85 19.43 3.91 -24.98
CA ALA A 85 20.27 4.93 -25.60
C ALA A 85 20.66 6.05 -24.61
N ASP A 86 19.74 6.46 -23.73
CA ASP A 86 20.04 7.44 -22.68
C ASP A 86 21.05 6.91 -21.66
N LEU A 87 20.89 5.67 -21.22
CA LEU A 87 21.85 5.00 -20.33
C LEU A 87 23.24 4.92 -20.95
N ALA A 88 23.33 4.50 -22.22
CA ALA A 88 24.60 4.41 -22.95
C ALA A 88 25.27 5.78 -23.16
N ARG A 89 24.49 6.83 -23.47
CA ARG A 89 25.02 8.20 -23.61
C ARG A 89 25.57 8.77 -22.30
N ARG A 90 24.98 8.37 -21.18
CA ARG A 90 25.31 8.86 -19.84
C ARG A 90 26.35 7.98 -19.13
N ASP A 91 26.65 6.80 -19.67
CA ASP A 91 27.54 5.80 -19.08
C ASP A 91 27.09 5.38 -17.66
N ILE A 92 25.80 5.08 -17.51
CA ILE A 92 25.19 4.66 -16.23
C ILE A 92 24.30 3.42 -16.40
N THR A 93 24.07 2.70 -15.32
CA THR A 93 23.16 1.54 -15.29
C THR A 93 21.71 1.93 -15.02
N ILE A 94 20.76 1.00 -15.22
CA ILE A 94 19.36 1.18 -14.82
C ILE A 94 19.26 1.48 -13.31
N ALA A 95 20.06 0.80 -12.48
CA ALA A 95 20.07 1.01 -11.04
C ALA A 95 20.55 2.42 -10.66
N ASP A 96 21.56 2.95 -11.36
CA ASP A 96 22.03 4.32 -11.17
C ASP A 96 20.94 5.34 -11.55
N ALA A 97 20.28 5.13 -12.69
CA ALA A 97 19.16 5.97 -13.14
C ALA A 97 17.96 5.91 -12.19
N LEU A 98 17.66 4.73 -11.63
CA LEU A 98 16.57 4.56 -10.67
C LEU A 98 16.88 5.27 -9.36
N ASN A 99 18.11 5.15 -8.87
CA ASN A 99 18.57 5.89 -7.69
C ASN A 99 18.49 7.41 -7.92
N GLU A 100 19.01 7.91 -9.04
CA GLU A 100 18.93 9.33 -9.40
C GLU A 100 17.48 9.83 -9.45
N PHE A 101 16.58 9.05 -10.06
CA PHE A 101 15.16 9.38 -10.14
C PHE A 101 14.54 9.51 -8.74
N VAL A 102 14.76 8.51 -7.88
CA VAL A 102 14.25 8.51 -6.49
C VAL A 102 14.82 9.69 -5.70
N GLN A 103 16.14 9.94 -5.75
CA GLN A 103 16.75 11.09 -5.06
C GLN A 103 16.16 12.42 -5.55
N THR A 104 15.96 12.54 -6.87
CA THR A 104 15.45 13.77 -7.48
C THR A 104 14.01 14.04 -7.04
N VAL A 105 13.13 13.04 -7.11
CA VAL A 105 11.74 13.16 -6.70
C VAL A 105 11.63 13.45 -5.20
N GLN A 106 12.35 12.71 -4.36
CA GLN A 106 12.34 12.96 -2.91
C GLN A 106 12.96 14.31 -2.54
N GLY A 107 13.98 14.76 -3.27
CA GLY A 107 14.55 16.10 -3.13
C GLY A 107 13.51 17.18 -3.37
N VAL A 108 12.73 17.09 -4.46
CA VAL A 108 11.63 18.04 -4.74
C VAL A 108 10.58 18.03 -3.62
N ILE A 109 10.19 16.86 -3.11
CA ILE A 109 9.23 16.76 -2.00
C ILE A 109 9.77 17.49 -0.76
N LYS A 110 11.05 17.32 -0.44
CA LYS A 110 11.71 17.97 0.70
C LYS A 110 11.88 19.48 0.53
N ASP A 111 12.20 19.94 -0.68
CA ASP A 111 12.31 21.37 -1.00
C ASP A 111 10.98 22.12 -0.76
N HIS A 112 9.85 21.39 -0.80
CA HIS A 112 8.52 21.91 -0.47
C HIS A 112 8.10 21.66 0.99
N GLY A 113 9.06 21.33 1.87
CA GLY A 113 8.84 21.17 3.30
C GLY A 113 8.04 19.92 3.70
N LYS A 114 7.96 18.90 2.83
CA LYS A 114 7.24 17.66 3.10
C LYS A 114 8.18 16.49 3.35
N THR A 115 7.74 15.52 4.16
CA THR A 115 8.44 14.25 4.35
C THR A 115 8.07 13.27 3.23
N PRO A 116 9.04 12.76 2.45
CA PRO A 116 8.77 11.74 1.46
C PRO A 116 8.49 10.39 2.10
N PHE A 117 7.59 9.63 1.49
CA PHE A 117 7.44 8.21 1.78
C PHE A 117 7.38 7.39 0.51
N ILE A 118 7.90 6.17 0.56
CA ILE A 118 8.14 5.30 -0.60
C ILE A 118 7.79 3.85 -0.28
N LYS A 119 7.45 3.06 -1.29
CA LYS A 119 7.15 1.63 -1.14
C LYS A 119 8.42 0.84 -0.80
N SER A 120 8.26 -0.26 -0.07
CA SER A 120 9.36 -1.11 0.40
C SER A 120 10.23 -1.67 -0.73
N ASP A 121 9.70 -1.85 -1.94
CA ASP A 121 10.41 -2.36 -3.12
C ASP A 121 11.69 -1.59 -3.43
N MET A 122 11.63 -0.25 -3.38
CA MET A 122 12.81 0.57 -3.66
C MET A 122 13.96 0.24 -2.71
N VAL A 123 13.65 0.00 -1.45
CA VAL A 123 14.66 -0.26 -0.41
C VAL A 123 15.05 -1.73 -0.37
N LEU A 124 14.08 -2.64 -0.38
CA LEU A 124 14.30 -4.07 -0.16
C LEU A 124 14.66 -4.82 -1.44
N THR A 125 14.01 -4.51 -2.56
CA THR A 125 14.21 -5.18 -3.85
C THR A 125 15.33 -4.52 -4.65
N HIS A 126 15.27 -3.19 -4.81
CA HIS A 126 16.20 -2.45 -5.67
C HIS A 126 17.41 -1.87 -4.93
N ASN A 127 17.43 -1.99 -3.59
CA ASN A 127 18.50 -1.49 -2.73
C ASN A 127 18.85 0.00 -2.97
N VAL A 128 17.84 0.81 -3.32
CA VAL A 128 17.97 2.25 -3.51
C VAL A 128 18.26 2.89 -2.16
N PRO A 129 19.39 3.62 -2.01
CA PRO A 129 19.66 4.39 -0.81
C PRO A 129 18.57 5.43 -0.62
N VAL A 130 18.02 5.54 0.58
CA VAL A 130 17.07 6.61 0.93
C VAL A 130 17.59 7.37 2.13
N ALA A 131 17.21 8.64 2.24
CA ALA A 131 17.56 9.43 3.41
C ALA A 131 16.90 8.87 4.68
N ASN A 132 17.55 9.04 5.83
CA ASN A 132 17.06 8.48 7.11
C ASN A 132 15.66 9.01 7.51
N ASP A 133 15.29 10.19 7.04
CA ASP A 133 13.97 10.78 7.26
C ASP A 133 12.90 10.29 6.27
N THR A 134 13.25 9.51 5.25
CA THR A 134 12.27 8.87 4.36
C THR A 134 11.51 7.79 5.13
N VAL A 135 10.19 7.77 4.95
CA VAL A 135 9.31 6.74 5.54
C VAL A 135 9.07 5.63 4.52
N VAL A 136 9.18 4.37 4.93
CA VAL A 136 8.97 3.20 4.07
C VAL A 136 7.61 2.58 4.33
N VAL A 137 6.82 2.35 3.28
CA VAL A 137 5.53 1.66 3.37
C VAL A 137 5.74 0.17 3.12
N VAL A 138 5.51 -0.63 4.14
CA VAL A 138 5.67 -2.09 4.12
C VAL A 138 4.38 -2.74 3.66
N TRP A 139 4.34 -3.28 2.43
CA TRP A 139 3.08 -3.68 1.83
C TRP A 139 3.00 -5.12 1.34
N GLN A 140 4.11 -5.77 0.97
CA GLN A 140 4.07 -7.13 0.46
C GLN A 140 3.73 -8.11 1.58
N THR A 141 4.55 -8.14 2.63
CA THR A 141 4.30 -9.00 3.79
C THR A 141 4.67 -8.31 5.10
N SER A 142 4.01 -8.71 6.20
CA SER A 142 4.26 -8.15 7.54
C SER A 142 5.70 -8.32 8.03
N GLU A 143 6.38 -9.37 7.58
CA GLU A 143 7.74 -9.72 7.98
C GLU A 143 8.78 -8.72 7.47
N ASP A 144 8.49 -8.00 6.39
CA ASP A 144 9.37 -6.99 5.82
C ASP A 144 9.60 -5.81 6.77
N ALA A 145 8.73 -5.62 7.77
CA ALA A 145 8.88 -4.57 8.77
C ALA A 145 10.20 -4.71 9.54
N ALA A 146 10.61 -5.93 9.90
CA ALA A 146 11.88 -6.18 10.56
C ALA A 146 13.08 -5.81 9.65
N SER A 147 12.99 -6.13 8.35
CA SER A 147 14.01 -5.79 7.36
C SER A 147 14.17 -4.29 7.17
N VAL A 148 13.07 -3.54 7.16
CA VAL A 148 13.09 -2.07 7.08
C VAL A 148 13.63 -1.46 8.38
N ALA A 149 13.16 -1.94 9.53
CA ALA A 149 13.61 -1.45 10.84
C ALA A 149 15.09 -1.75 11.11
N ALA A 150 15.62 -2.87 10.62
CA ALA A 150 17.05 -3.21 10.70
C ALA A 150 17.94 -2.21 9.96
N ARG A 151 17.40 -1.50 8.97
CA ARG A 151 18.07 -0.39 8.26
C ARG A 151 17.93 0.96 8.99
N GLY A 152 17.28 0.99 10.15
CA GLY A 152 17.03 2.21 10.93
C GLY A 152 16.01 3.16 10.30
N LEU A 153 15.20 2.67 9.36
CA LEU A 153 14.21 3.48 8.63
C LEU A 153 12.86 3.46 9.33
N ARG A 154 12.17 4.60 9.32
CA ARG A 154 10.79 4.71 9.80
C ARG A 154 9.84 4.01 8.83
N LEU A 155 8.78 3.40 9.34
CA LEU A 155 7.87 2.60 8.53
C LEU A 155 6.38 2.81 8.86
N ILE A 156 5.55 2.59 7.83
CA ILE A 156 4.10 2.49 7.92
C ILE A 156 3.71 1.08 7.51
N HIS A 157 2.92 0.40 8.34
CA HIS A 157 2.38 -0.92 8.04
C HIS A 157 1.26 -0.84 7.02
N GLN A 158 1.43 -1.49 5.88
CA GLN A 158 0.40 -1.74 4.88
C GLN A 158 0.37 -3.23 4.41
N PRO A 159 0.75 -4.24 5.23
CA PRO A 159 1.01 -5.58 4.71
C PRO A 159 -0.23 -6.27 4.11
N SER A 160 -0.07 -6.79 2.89
CA SER A 160 -1.13 -7.41 2.09
C SER A 160 -1.78 -8.59 2.81
N ASN A 161 -1.00 -9.36 3.56
CA ASN A 161 -1.46 -10.52 4.33
C ASN A 161 -2.35 -10.16 5.56
N TYR A 162 -2.61 -8.86 5.80
CA TYR A 162 -3.51 -8.37 6.86
C TYR A 162 -4.51 -7.28 6.43
N PHE A 163 -4.10 -6.33 5.60
CA PHE A 163 -4.81 -5.03 5.50
C PHE A 163 -5.36 -4.66 4.13
N TYR A 164 -5.07 -5.41 3.08
CA TYR A 164 -5.60 -5.14 1.74
C TYR A 164 -7.09 -5.46 1.69
N LEU A 165 -7.90 -4.43 1.48
CA LEU A 165 -9.36 -4.52 1.54
C LEU A 165 -9.96 -5.12 0.27
N ASP A 166 -9.25 -5.04 -0.85
CA ASP A 166 -9.58 -5.54 -2.19
C ASP A 166 -9.43 -7.07 -2.34
N CYS A 167 -8.58 -7.72 -1.54
CA CYS A 167 -8.32 -9.16 -1.68
C CYS A 167 -9.57 -10.02 -1.47
N GLY A 168 -9.62 -11.15 -2.18
CA GLY A 168 -10.67 -12.17 -2.06
C GLY A 168 -11.96 -11.84 -2.82
N ALA A 169 -11.90 -10.89 -3.76
CA ALA A 169 -12.98 -10.59 -4.69
C ALA A 169 -12.96 -11.47 -5.97
N GLY A 170 -11.97 -12.35 -6.11
CA GLY A 170 -11.73 -13.11 -7.34
C GLY A 170 -10.71 -12.44 -8.25
N GLU A 171 -10.51 -13.03 -9.43
CA GLU A 171 -9.68 -12.48 -10.50
C GLU A 171 -10.49 -11.50 -11.36
N TRP A 172 -9.83 -10.45 -11.85
CA TRP A 172 -10.38 -9.49 -12.81
C TRP A 172 -9.76 -9.65 -14.21
N ILE A 173 -8.61 -10.31 -14.33
CA ILE A 173 -8.00 -10.70 -15.60
C ILE A 173 -8.87 -11.77 -16.30
N GLY A 174 -9.15 -11.55 -17.59
CA GLY A 174 -9.97 -12.44 -18.39
C GLY A 174 -9.26 -13.72 -18.82
N ASN A 175 -10.04 -14.74 -19.20
CA ASN A 175 -9.56 -16.05 -19.70
C ASN A 175 -8.67 -16.82 -18.70
N ASP A 176 -8.89 -16.62 -17.40
CA ASP A 176 -8.31 -17.44 -16.33
C ASP A 176 -9.41 -18.05 -15.45
N VAL A 177 -9.77 -19.30 -15.74
CA VAL A 177 -10.86 -20.01 -15.05
C VAL A 177 -10.48 -20.48 -13.64
N LEU A 178 -9.19 -20.49 -13.32
CA LEU A 178 -8.68 -20.84 -11.99
C LEU A 178 -8.13 -19.61 -11.25
N GLY A 179 -8.24 -18.43 -11.86
CA GLY A 179 -7.76 -17.18 -11.33
C GLY A 179 -8.45 -16.81 -10.02
N ASN A 180 -7.67 -16.20 -9.14
CA ASN A 180 -8.17 -15.57 -7.92
C ASN A 180 -7.35 -14.30 -7.67
N SER A 181 -7.77 -13.43 -6.75
CA SER A 181 -6.96 -12.23 -6.49
C SER A 181 -5.57 -12.63 -5.97
N TRP A 182 -4.52 -11.93 -6.41
CA TRP A 182 -3.14 -12.30 -6.10
C TRP A 182 -2.84 -12.32 -4.59
N CYS A 183 -3.62 -11.55 -3.82
CA CYS A 183 -3.47 -11.39 -2.38
C CYS A 183 -4.54 -12.14 -1.57
N ASP A 184 -5.17 -13.18 -2.12
CA ASP A 184 -6.11 -14.02 -1.37
C ASP A 184 -5.54 -14.60 -0.06
N PRO A 185 -6.39 -14.98 0.92
CA PRO A 185 -7.85 -14.89 0.93
C PRO A 185 -8.35 -13.47 1.30
N PHE A 186 -9.68 -13.26 1.25
CA PHE A 186 -10.33 -12.09 1.84
C PHE A 186 -9.84 -11.80 3.27
N LYS A 187 -9.43 -10.56 3.53
CA LYS A 187 -8.95 -10.14 4.85
C LYS A 187 -10.14 -9.85 5.76
N THR A 188 -10.42 -10.79 6.66
CA THR A 188 -11.47 -10.64 7.67
C THR A 188 -11.12 -9.58 8.69
N TRP A 189 -12.14 -9.04 9.38
CA TRP A 189 -11.89 -8.08 10.46
C TRP A 189 -11.08 -8.73 11.59
N GLN A 190 -11.26 -10.03 11.89
CA GLN A 190 -10.47 -10.75 12.88
C GLN A 190 -9.00 -10.81 12.49
N ARG A 191 -8.72 -11.09 11.20
CA ARG A 191 -7.35 -11.13 10.69
C ARG A 191 -6.68 -9.78 10.84
N ALA A 192 -7.33 -8.69 10.40
CA ALA A 192 -6.80 -7.34 10.58
C ALA A 192 -6.61 -7.00 12.06
N TYR A 193 -7.58 -7.33 12.92
CA TYR A 193 -7.56 -7.05 14.35
C TYR A 193 -6.52 -7.87 15.11
N SER A 194 -6.05 -9.02 14.59
CA SER A 194 -5.02 -9.84 15.24
C SER A 194 -3.60 -9.34 14.98
N PHE A 195 -3.41 -8.35 14.10
CA PHE A 195 -2.09 -7.86 13.71
C PHE A 195 -1.31 -7.31 14.91
N ASP A 196 -0.03 -7.66 15.05
CA ASP A 196 0.88 -7.05 16.03
C ASP A 196 1.84 -6.07 15.31
N PRO A 197 1.69 -4.75 15.49
CA PRO A 197 2.55 -3.75 14.86
C PRO A 197 4.03 -3.87 15.22
N TYR A 198 4.37 -4.58 16.29
CA TYR A 198 5.73 -4.71 16.82
C TYR A 198 6.31 -6.12 16.70
N ALA A 199 5.59 -7.03 16.04
CA ALA A 199 6.07 -8.39 15.82
C ALA A 199 7.47 -8.37 15.16
N ASN A 200 8.39 -9.15 15.74
CA ASN A 200 9.78 -9.29 15.29
C ASN A 200 10.63 -8.02 15.32
N LEU A 201 10.19 -6.95 16.01
CA LEU A 201 10.98 -5.75 16.26
C LEU A 201 11.59 -5.77 17.67
N THR A 202 12.75 -5.14 17.84
CA THR A 202 13.28 -4.87 19.19
C THR A 202 12.59 -3.65 19.82
N ALA A 203 12.66 -3.52 21.14
CA ALA A 203 12.04 -2.41 21.86
C ALA A 203 12.53 -1.03 21.35
N GLU A 204 13.80 -0.93 20.97
CA GLU A 204 14.41 0.28 20.42
C GLU A 204 13.81 0.63 19.03
N GLN A 205 13.47 -0.39 18.25
CA GLN A 205 12.89 -0.25 16.91
C GLN A 205 11.41 0.13 16.93
N HIS A 206 10.70 -0.02 18.06
CA HIS A 206 9.27 0.36 18.13
C HIS A 206 9.02 1.82 17.75
N SER A 207 9.98 2.71 18.04
CA SER A 207 9.91 4.14 17.68
C SER A 207 9.94 4.41 16.17
N LEU A 208 10.35 3.43 15.37
CA LEU A 208 10.37 3.51 13.90
C LEU A 208 8.98 3.28 13.29
N VAL A 209 8.06 2.64 14.01
CA VAL A 209 6.70 2.35 13.52
C VAL A 209 5.81 3.59 13.69
N LEU A 210 5.38 4.17 12.57
CA LEU A 210 4.55 5.38 12.56
C LEU A 210 3.04 5.09 12.63
N GLY A 211 2.63 3.84 12.38
CA GLY A 211 1.24 3.41 12.33
C GLY A 211 1.00 2.45 11.17
N GLY A 212 -0.22 2.47 10.61
CA GLY A 212 -0.55 1.66 9.45
C GLY A 212 -1.72 2.18 8.63
N GLN A 213 -1.92 1.52 7.49
CA GLN A 213 -2.87 1.86 6.44
C GLN A 213 -3.55 0.58 5.95
N MET A 214 -4.86 0.66 5.76
CA MET A 214 -5.64 -0.38 5.09
C MET A 214 -6.05 0.15 3.71
N PRO A 215 -5.30 -0.17 2.65
CA PRO A 215 -5.61 0.31 1.32
C PRO A 215 -6.80 -0.45 0.74
N LEU A 216 -7.50 0.24 -0.14
CA LEU A 216 -8.45 -0.36 -1.07
C LEU A 216 -7.95 -0.08 -2.47
N TRP A 217 -7.36 -1.10 -3.11
CA TRP A 217 -7.09 -1.02 -4.54
C TRP A 217 -8.40 -1.08 -5.33
N SER A 218 -8.40 -0.48 -6.52
CA SER A 218 -9.63 -0.07 -7.21
C SER A 218 -9.83 -0.70 -8.58
N GLU A 219 -9.18 -1.82 -8.86
CA GLU A 219 -9.36 -2.63 -10.07
C GLU A 219 -10.81 -3.13 -10.14
N GLN A 220 -11.38 -3.52 -8.99
CA GLN A 220 -12.77 -3.97 -8.84
C GLN A 220 -13.56 -3.14 -7.81
N SER A 221 -13.09 -1.92 -7.49
CA SER A 221 -13.75 -1.04 -6.52
C SER A 221 -14.20 0.27 -7.15
N SER A 222 -15.37 0.75 -6.73
CA SER A 222 -16.01 1.95 -7.24
C SER A 222 -16.94 2.56 -6.18
N PRO A 223 -17.55 3.74 -6.41
CA PRO A 223 -18.50 4.31 -5.46
C PRO A 223 -19.65 3.37 -5.06
N GLU A 224 -20.03 2.44 -5.94
CA GLU A 224 -21.13 1.49 -5.73
C GLU A 224 -20.82 0.42 -4.68
N ASN A 225 -19.54 0.08 -4.47
CA ASN A 225 -19.13 -0.99 -3.53
C ASN A 225 -18.11 -0.52 -2.48
N LEU A 226 -17.72 0.75 -2.48
CA LEU A 226 -16.78 1.33 -1.52
C LEU A 226 -17.16 1.02 -0.06
N ASP A 227 -18.38 1.37 0.33
CA ASP A 227 -18.85 1.23 1.71
C ASP A 227 -18.84 -0.21 2.23
N PRO A 228 -19.43 -1.21 1.55
CA PRO A 228 -19.45 -2.59 2.06
C PRO A 228 -18.07 -3.25 2.05
N ILE A 229 -17.14 -2.81 1.20
CA ILE A 229 -15.76 -3.31 1.21
C ILE A 229 -15.01 -2.70 2.40
N VAL A 230 -15.05 -1.38 2.57
CA VAL A 230 -14.28 -0.68 3.61
C VAL A 230 -14.85 -0.93 5.00
N TRP A 231 -16.17 -0.81 5.16
CA TRP A 231 -16.82 -0.79 6.46
C TRP A 231 -17.54 -2.11 6.76
N PRO A 232 -17.38 -2.66 7.98
CA PRO A 232 -16.68 -2.08 9.13
C PRO A 232 -15.22 -2.51 9.28
N ARG A 233 -14.62 -3.22 8.30
CA ARG A 233 -13.26 -3.79 8.42
C ARG A 233 -12.19 -2.75 8.74
N LEU A 234 -12.26 -1.56 8.14
CA LEU A 234 -11.33 -0.46 8.40
C LEU A 234 -11.29 -0.07 9.89
N ALA A 235 -12.40 -0.18 10.61
CA ALA A 235 -12.45 0.14 12.03
C ALA A 235 -11.61 -0.83 12.89
N ALA A 236 -11.44 -2.08 12.45
CA ALA A 236 -10.59 -3.04 13.12
C ALA A 236 -9.11 -2.60 13.08
N GLY A 237 -8.62 -2.19 11.91
CA GLY A 237 -7.27 -1.63 11.78
C GLY A 237 -7.11 -0.31 12.51
N ALA A 238 -8.13 0.55 12.50
CA ALA A 238 -8.12 1.80 13.24
C ALA A 238 -7.87 1.58 14.74
N GLU A 239 -8.52 0.59 15.34
CA GLU A 239 -8.29 0.27 16.76
C GLU A 239 -6.91 -0.33 17.02
N VAL A 240 -6.41 -1.21 16.12
CA VAL A 240 -5.05 -1.77 16.22
C VAL A 240 -3.99 -0.68 16.33
N PHE A 241 -4.08 0.36 15.50
CA PHE A 241 -3.12 1.47 15.50
C PHE A 241 -3.45 2.58 16.50
N TRP A 242 -4.64 2.56 17.12
CA TRP A 242 -5.01 3.49 18.19
C TRP A 242 -4.59 3.00 19.57
N THR A 243 -4.88 1.73 19.91
CA THR A 243 -4.60 1.17 21.24
C THR A 243 -3.27 0.40 21.29
N GLY A 244 -2.76 -0.07 20.15
CA GLY A 244 -1.58 -0.94 20.12
C GLY A 244 -1.85 -2.28 20.81
N ALA A 245 -0.97 -2.70 21.71
CA ALA A 245 -1.04 -3.99 22.40
C ALA A 245 -1.99 -4.00 23.61
N THR A 246 -2.33 -2.84 24.18
CA THR A 246 -3.08 -2.74 25.43
C THR A 246 -4.35 -1.93 25.21
N LEU A 247 -5.50 -2.53 25.55
CA LEU A 247 -6.80 -1.88 25.46
C LEU A 247 -6.97 -0.83 26.57
N PRO A 248 -7.94 0.10 26.45
CA PRO A 248 -8.14 1.16 27.45
C PRO A 248 -8.44 0.68 28.87
N ASP A 249 -8.92 -0.56 29.03
CA ASP A 249 -9.17 -1.20 30.32
C ASP A 249 -7.93 -1.88 30.93
N GLY A 250 -6.78 -1.79 30.26
CA GLY A 250 -5.51 -2.40 30.65
C GLY A 250 -5.34 -3.86 30.21
N SER A 251 -6.34 -4.47 29.56
CA SER A 251 -6.22 -5.83 29.04
C SER A 251 -5.38 -5.90 27.76
N SER A 252 -4.80 -7.06 27.48
CA SER A 252 -4.02 -7.29 26.26
C SER A 252 -4.94 -7.51 25.05
N ARG A 253 -4.66 -6.84 23.92
CA ARG A 253 -5.33 -7.11 22.64
C ARG A 253 -4.95 -8.48 22.07
N PHE A 254 -3.92 -9.16 22.58
CA PHE A 254 -3.53 -10.49 22.12
C PHE A 254 -4.15 -11.64 22.95
N ASN A 255 -5.16 -11.34 23.77
CA ASN A 255 -5.92 -12.36 24.49
C ASN A 255 -6.64 -13.28 23.49
N VAL A 256 -6.68 -14.58 23.78
CA VAL A 256 -7.36 -15.62 22.97
C VAL A 256 -8.83 -15.29 22.69
N ASN A 257 -9.52 -14.60 23.60
CA ASN A 257 -10.93 -14.23 23.47
C ASN A 257 -11.16 -12.80 22.95
N VAL A 258 -10.12 -12.08 22.54
CA VAL A 258 -10.22 -10.64 22.20
C VAL A 258 -11.17 -10.37 21.02
N THR A 259 -11.31 -11.33 20.11
CA THR A 259 -12.19 -11.25 18.94
C THR A 259 -13.59 -11.83 19.19
N SER A 260 -13.88 -12.29 20.41
CA SER A 260 -15.17 -12.92 20.71
C SER A 260 -16.33 -11.93 20.62
N SER A 261 -17.53 -12.51 20.54
CA SER A 261 -18.83 -11.83 20.54
C SER A 261 -19.10 -10.97 21.78
N THR A 262 -18.30 -11.09 22.84
CA THR A 262 -18.39 -10.26 24.07
C THR A 262 -17.28 -9.21 24.17
N GLN A 263 -16.35 -9.18 23.20
CA GLN A 263 -15.18 -8.31 23.17
C GLN A 263 -15.20 -7.40 21.93
N ALA A 264 -14.19 -7.48 21.05
CA ALA A 264 -14.10 -6.60 19.88
C ALA A 264 -15.29 -6.76 18.93
N LEU A 265 -15.83 -7.97 18.74
CA LEU A 265 -16.96 -8.19 17.83
C LEU A 265 -18.23 -7.47 18.31
N ALA A 266 -18.49 -7.40 19.63
CA ALA A 266 -19.65 -6.64 20.15
C ALA A 266 -19.56 -5.17 19.76
N ARG A 267 -18.41 -4.55 20.02
CA ARG A 267 -18.14 -3.13 19.72
C ARG A 267 -18.16 -2.86 18.21
N LEU A 268 -17.63 -3.77 17.42
CA LEU A 268 -17.61 -3.65 15.97
C LEU A 268 -19.02 -3.78 15.36
N ASN A 269 -19.88 -4.65 15.90
CA ASN A 269 -21.29 -4.71 15.49
C ASN A 269 -22.01 -3.41 15.83
N GLU A 270 -21.85 -2.89 17.04
CA GLU A 270 -22.44 -1.61 17.45
C GLU A 270 -22.05 -0.49 16.46
N LEU A 271 -20.75 -0.36 16.17
CA LEU A 271 -20.26 0.60 15.19
C LEU A 271 -20.87 0.38 13.80
N ARG A 272 -20.94 -0.87 13.33
CA ARG A 272 -21.54 -1.20 12.04
C ARG A 272 -22.99 -0.73 11.95
N TYR A 273 -23.82 -0.98 12.96
CA TYR A 273 -25.21 -0.50 12.96
C TYR A 273 -25.27 1.04 13.02
N ARG A 274 -24.41 1.68 13.83
CA ARG A 274 -24.31 3.14 13.87
C ARG A 274 -23.90 3.75 12.52
N LEU A 275 -23.03 3.09 11.75
CA LEU A 275 -22.66 3.51 10.40
C LEU A 275 -23.85 3.41 9.44
N VAL A 276 -24.60 2.30 9.49
CA VAL A 276 -25.82 2.12 8.69
C VAL A 276 -26.89 3.18 9.04
N ASP A 277 -27.09 3.48 10.32
CA ASP A 277 -28.02 4.53 10.76
C ASP A 277 -27.60 5.93 10.27
N ARG A 278 -26.32 6.12 9.92
CA ARG A 278 -25.77 7.34 9.33
C ARG A 278 -25.76 7.34 7.80
N GLY A 279 -26.29 6.30 7.16
CA GLY A 279 -26.36 6.19 5.70
C GLY A 279 -25.12 5.57 5.03
N ILE A 280 -24.17 5.02 5.79
CA ILE A 280 -23.03 4.27 5.24
C ILE A 280 -23.44 2.81 5.03
N ASN A 281 -23.26 2.28 3.83
CA ASN A 281 -23.68 0.93 3.46
C ASN A 281 -22.69 -0.15 3.95
N ALA A 282 -22.43 -0.20 5.25
CA ALA A 282 -21.49 -1.14 5.87
C ALA A 282 -21.99 -2.60 5.81
N ILE A 283 -21.11 -3.53 5.40
CA ILE A 283 -21.45 -4.96 5.29
C ILE A 283 -21.80 -5.55 6.67
N ALA A 284 -22.70 -6.52 6.70
CA ALA A 284 -23.00 -7.26 7.93
C ALA A 284 -21.84 -8.20 8.28
N LEU A 285 -21.46 -8.25 9.56
CA LEU A 285 -20.40 -9.14 10.04
C LEU A 285 -20.88 -10.54 10.44
N GLN A 286 -22.13 -10.63 10.88
CA GLN A 286 -22.74 -11.87 11.36
C GLN A 286 -24.26 -11.80 11.22
N PRO A 287 -24.96 -12.94 11.22
CA PRO A 287 -26.41 -12.96 11.32
C PRO A 287 -26.90 -12.13 12.51
N LYS A 288 -27.99 -11.37 12.32
CA LYS A 288 -28.56 -10.52 13.39
C LYS A 288 -28.93 -11.33 14.65
N TRP A 289 -29.23 -12.62 14.50
CA TRP A 289 -29.47 -13.53 15.63
C TRP A 289 -28.28 -13.59 16.59
N CYS A 290 -27.05 -13.68 16.05
CA CYS A 290 -25.80 -13.70 16.83
C CYS A 290 -25.54 -12.36 17.53
N VAL A 291 -25.81 -11.24 16.84
CA VAL A 291 -25.67 -9.89 17.43
C VAL A 291 -26.53 -9.75 18.69
N LEU A 292 -27.75 -10.29 18.66
CA LEU A 292 -28.69 -10.21 19.77
C LEU A 292 -28.43 -11.24 20.88
N ARG A 293 -27.45 -12.14 20.69
CA ARG A 293 -27.10 -13.22 21.63
C ARG A 293 -25.59 -13.39 21.72
N PRO A 294 -24.90 -12.47 22.42
CA PRO A 294 -23.46 -12.61 22.68
C PRO A 294 -23.16 -13.96 23.34
N GLY A 295 -22.12 -14.64 22.86
CA GLY A 295 -21.64 -15.94 23.29
C GLY A 295 -22.07 -17.09 22.36
N GLU A 296 -23.24 -17.00 21.73
CA GLU A 296 -23.85 -18.16 21.04
C GLU A 296 -23.30 -18.45 19.63
N CYS A 297 -22.45 -17.57 19.10
CA CYS A 297 -21.86 -17.71 17.75
C CYS A 297 -20.33 -17.62 17.77
N ASP A 298 -19.71 -17.68 18.94
CA ASP A 298 -18.27 -17.90 19.03
C ASP A 298 -17.97 -19.36 18.65
N LEU A 299 -16.85 -19.63 17.98
CA LEU A 299 -16.57 -20.98 17.46
C LEU A 299 -16.49 -22.06 18.56
N ASP A 300 -15.99 -21.65 19.73
CA ASP A 300 -15.78 -22.52 20.89
C ASP A 300 -16.87 -22.34 21.96
N SER A 301 -18.05 -21.82 21.58
CA SER A 301 -19.21 -21.61 22.47
C SER A 301 -19.80 -22.90 23.02
#